data_AF-A0A8J6RRB2-F1
#
_entry.id   AF-A0A8J6RRB2-F1
#
_cell.length_a   1.000
_cell.length_b   1.000
_cell.length_c   1.000
_cell.angle_alpha   90.00
_cell.angle_beta   90.00
_cell.angle_gamma   90.00
#
_symmetry.space_group_name_H-M   'P 1'
#
loop_
_entity.id
_entity.type
_entity.pdbx_description
1 polymer ?
#
loop_
_entity_poly.entity_id
_entity_poly.type
_entity_poly.pdbx_seq_one_letter_code
_entity_poly.pdbx_strand_id
1 'polypeptide(L)'
;MIDWKPYLEALCNQYAQWWKVYTLTDVVGRQRVEVESPLLLDFMVETVQPAKEQPGEAQQKTERLGVLEGLRKYAADHVLLVGRPGSGKSTALARLLLEEAQASREINFPADSESRLKTTQSAALSPLKRTSAMSQGIDSLADSRIPVLVELRYYQTSVLDLIRDFLKQHGLFLNTSEIERLLFEKRFLLLVDGINELPWEAARRDLKAFRQTNAATPMIFTTRDLGVGGDLDIAKKLEMQPLSEAQMQQFVRAYLPQQGEQMLRQLGSRLRELGETPLLLWMLCSLFKARGKVPPNLALVFRQFGLSYDRKLKQDILISKESRRWWHRLLEQLAWVMTSGKEKTELQVAIPRQKAQAVLTEFLAGKVAHPEDCAFCCLEDLLNHHLIQLGAGNQIEFRHQLIQEYYMAESLLKLLPSLSYKKSQKPK
;
A
#
# COMPACT_ATOMS: atom_id res chain seq x y z
N MET A 1 19.31 -16.07 23.98
CA MET A 1 18.43 -14.87 23.96
C MET A 1 18.53 -14.28 22.58
N ILE A 2 17.40 -13.98 21.92
CA ILE A 2 17.41 -13.44 20.54
C ILE A 2 17.85 -11.97 20.62
N ASP A 3 18.85 -11.58 19.82
CA ASP A 3 19.25 -10.18 19.69
C ASP A 3 18.36 -9.47 18.66
N TRP A 4 17.47 -8.61 19.15
CA TRP A 4 16.53 -7.84 18.32
C TRP A 4 17.12 -6.55 17.78
N LYS A 5 18.29 -6.10 18.27
CA LYS A 5 18.83 -4.78 17.93
C LYS A 5 19.11 -4.62 16.43
N PRO A 6 19.80 -5.56 15.73
CA PRO A 6 20.05 -5.41 14.29
C PRO A 6 18.76 -5.35 13.48
N TYR A 7 17.76 -6.15 13.85
CA TYR A 7 16.45 -6.18 13.20
C TYR A 7 15.71 -4.84 13.35
N LEU A 8 15.60 -4.32 14.58
CA LEU A 8 14.91 -3.06 14.84
C LEU A 8 15.64 -1.86 14.18
N GLU A 9 16.97 -1.89 14.12
CA GLU A 9 17.77 -0.90 13.40
C GLU A 9 17.54 -0.96 11.89
N ALA A 10 17.49 -2.15 11.31
CA ALA A 10 17.17 -2.34 9.90
C ALA A 10 15.78 -1.77 9.57
N LEU A 11 14.77 -2.03 10.41
CA LEU A 11 13.43 -1.44 10.25
C LEU A 11 13.47 0.09 10.32
N CYS A 12 14.14 0.66 11.31
CA CYS A 12 14.23 2.11 11.46
C CYS A 12 14.87 2.78 10.24
N ASN A 13 15.92 2.16 9.68
CA ASN A 13 16.64 2.68 8.53
C ASN A 13 15.82 2.56 7.24
N GLN A 14 15.23 1.39 6.98
CA GLN A 14 14.49 1.13 5.75
C GLN A 14 13.18 1.92 5.68
N TYR A 15 12.47 2.04 6.81
CA TYR A 15 11.18 2.72 6.88
C TYR A 15 11.32 4.19 7.34
N ALA A 16 12.53 4.73 7.47
CA ALA A 16 12.77 6.15 7.82
C ALA A 16 12.02 7.12 6.90
N GLN A 17 11.90 6.76 5.62
CA GLN A 17 11.11 7.47 4.62
C GLN A 17 9.86 6.64 4.27
N TRP A 18 9.09 6.21 5.28
CA TRP A 18 7.90 5.35 5.14
C TRP A 18 6.93 5.84 4.06
N TRP A 19 6.85 7.16 3.86
CA TRP A 19 5.99 7.76 2.84
C TRP A 19 6.45 7.47 1.41
N LYS A 20 7.65 6.92 1.19
CA LYS A 20 8.13 6.51 -0.12
C LYS A 20 7.88 5.04 -0.44
N VAL A 21 7.76 4.20 0.60
CA VAL A 21 7.69 2.72 0.50
C VAL A 21 6.55 2.26 -0.43
N TYR A 22 5.46 3.01 -0.47
CA TYR A 22 4.29 2.71 -1.31
C TYR A 22 3.95 3.81 -2.33
N THR A 23 4.92 4.68 -2.68
CA THR A 23 4.70 5.74 -3.69
C THR A 23 5.20 5.37 -5.07
N LEU A 24 4.47 5.85 -6.09
CA LEU A 24 4.72 5.64 -7.52
C LEU A 24 5.96 6.40 -8.08
N THR A 25 6.81 6.98 -7.22
CA THR A 25 7.87 7.93 -7.62
C THR A 25 9.22 7.31 -7.96
N ASP A 26 9.48 6.09 -7.52
CA ASP A 26 10.82 5.48 -7.58
C ASP A 26 11.06 4.76 -8.92
N VAL A 27 11.08 5.56 -9.98
CA VAL A 27 11.36 5.13 -11.35
C VAL A 27 12.69 5.70 -11.82
N VAL A 28 13.56 4.83 -12.34
CA VAL A 28 14.89 5.20 -12.84
C VAL A 28 14.74 6.23 -13.95
N GLY A 29 15.51 7.32 -13.87
CA GLY A 29 15.54 8.32 -14.93
C GLY A 29 14.52 9.45 -14.81
N ARG A 30 13.70 9.50 -13.76
CA ARG A 30 12.91 10.71 -13.43
C ARG A 30 13.61 11.54 -12.37
N GLN A 31 13.47 12.87 -12.47
CA GLN A 31 13.80 13.75 -11.34
C GLN A 31 12.93 13.34 -10.16
N ARG A 32 13.56 12.95 -9.05
CA ARG A 32 12.87 12.77 -7.77
C ARG A 32 12.23 14.12 -7.46
N VAL A 33 10.90 14.16 -7.37
CA VAL A 33 10.28 15.32 -6.75
C VAL A 33 10.61 15.17 -5.28
N GLU A 34 11.61 15.92 -4.81
CA GLU A 34 11.88 16.13 -3.39
C GLU A 34 10.68 16.87 -2.83
N VAL A 35 9.63 16.13 -2.50
CA VAL A 35 8.60 16.59 -1.58
C VAL A 35 9.21 16.37 -0.20
N GLU A 36 9.70 17.45 0.40
CA GLU A 36 10.08 17.48 1.81
C GLU A 36 8.84 17.16 2.64
N SER A 37 8.70 15.88 2.99
CA SER A 37 7.57 15.27 3.70
C SER A 37 6.19 15.45 3.03
N PRO A 38 5.38 14.39 2.92
CA PRO A 38 3.94 14.59 2.92
C PRO A 38 3.63 15.13 4.30
N LEU A 39 3.48 16.45 4.40
CA LEU A 39 2.88 17.10 5.55
C LEU A 39 1.61 16.33 5.91
N LEU A 40 1.73 15.56 6.99
CA LEU A 40 0.69 15.13 7.93
C LEU A 40 -0.71 15.19 7.36
N LEU A 41 -1.04 14.26 6.47
CA LEU A 41 -2.41 13.78 6.45
C LEU A 41 -2.53 12.89 7.68
N ASP A 42 -2.91 13.49 8.80
CA ASP A 42 -3.44 12.74 9.95
C ASP A 42 -4.72 12.09 9.47
N PHE A 43 -4.57 10.92 8.83
CA PHE A 43 -5.71 10.17 8.32
C PHE A 43 -6.61 9.84 9.50
N MET A 44 -7.89 10.02 9.30
CA MET A 44 -8.88 9.77 10.33
C MET A 44 -9.50 8.39 10.10
N VAL A 45 -9.78 7.70 11.18
CA VAL A 45 -10.57 6.47 11.19
C VAL A 45 -11.82 6.66 12.03
N GLU A 46 -12.87 5.94 11.68
CA GLU A 46 -14.08 5.83 12.50
C GLU A 46 -14.35 4.37 12.86
N THR A 47 -14.88 4.13 14.05
CA THR A 47 -15.30 2.78 14.44
C THR A 47 -16.51 2.32 13.63
N VAL A 48 -16.41 1.14 13.01
CA VAL A 48 -17.55 0.54 12.29
C VAL A 48 -18.43 -0.18 13.30
N GLN A 49 -19.70 0.20 13.37
CA GLN A 49 -20.67 -0.50 14.20
C GLN A 49 -21.01 -1.85 13.56
N PRO A 50 -21.07 -2.95 14.31
CA PRO A 50 -21.69 -4.17 13.81
C PRO A 50 -23.14 -3.87 13.45
N ALA A 51 -23.59 -4.32 12.27
CA ALA A 51 -24.98 -4.21 11.89
C ALA A 51 -25.83 -4.93 12.96
N LYS A 52 -26.69 -4.18 13.64
CA LYS A 52 -27.50 -4.70 14.75
C LYS A 52 -28.43 -5.80 14.25
N GLU A 53 -28.25 -7.03 14.72
CA GLU A 53 -29.25 -8.09 14.59
C GLU A 53 -30.18 -8.20 15.81
N GLN A 54 -29.92 -7.46 16.90
CA GLN A 54 -30.78 -7.50 18.09
C GLN A 54 -31.09 -6.10 18.67
N PRO A 55 -32.36 -5.79 18.96
CA PRO A 55 -32.74 -4.53 19.61
C PRO A 55 -32.51 -4.65 21.12
N GLY A 56 -31.38 -4.13 21.62
CA GLY A 56 -31.12 -4.09 23.06
C GLY A 56 -29.73 -3.65 23.50
N GLU A 57 -28.70 -3.80 22.67
CA GLU A 57 -27.33 -3.43 23.08
C GLU A 57 -27.06 -1.93 22.86
N ALA A 58 -26.43 -1.33 23.88
CA ALA A 58 -26.08 0.08 23.97
C ALA A 58 -25.38 0.56 22.68
N GLN A 59 -25.85 1.68 22.12
CA GLN A 59 -25.19 2.34 21.00
C GLN A 59 -23.74 2.68 21.39
N GLN A 60 -22.77 1.89 20.94
CA GLN A 60 -21.38 2.32 20.99
C GLN A 60 -21.26 3.58 20.12
N LYS A 61 -20.93 4.69 20.78
CA LYS A 61 -20.73 5.99 20.13
C LYS A 61 -19.66 5.83 19.04
N THR A 62 -19.99 6.21 17.80
CA THR A 62 -19.01 6.26 16.72
C THR A 62 -17.87 7.17 17.15
N GLU A 63 -16.67 6.62 17.21
CA GLU A 63 -15.49 7.32 17.68
C GLU A 63 -14.59 7.62 16.48
N ARG A 64 -14.18 8.89 16.36
CA ARG A 64 -13.31 9.37 15.29
C ARG A 64 -11.94 9.68 15.86
N LEU A 65 -10.91 9.01 15.34
CA LEU A 65 -9.54 9.05 15.86
C LEU A 65 -8.53 9.26 14.73
N GLY A 66 -7.31 9.67 15.06
CA GLY A 66 -6.20 9.53 14.12
C GLY A 66 -5.94 8.04 13.85
N VAL A 67 -5.51 7.69 12.64
CA VAL A 67 -5.37 6.27 12.23
C VAL A 67 -4.47 5.47 13.19
N LEU A 68 -3.28 5.98 13.53
CA LEU A 68 -2.34 5.30 14.41
C LEU A 68 -2.83 5.27 15.86
N GLU A 69 -3.50 6.33 16.30
CA GLU A 69 -4.15 6.38 17.62
C GLU A 69 -5.23 5.30 17.73
N GLY A 70 -6.11 5.20 16.75
CA GLY A 70 -7.15 4.16 16.69
C GLY A 70 -6.55 2.76 16.65
N LEU A 71 -5.54 2.54 15.81
CA LEU A 71 -4.84 1.25 15.72
C LEU A 71 -4.24 0.84 17.07
N ARG A 72 -3.51 1.75 17.74
CA ARG A 72 -2.92 1.49 19.06
C ARG A 72 -3.95 1.25 20.15
N LYS A 73 -5.00 2.10 20.18
CA LYS A 73 -6.07 2.02 21.17
C LYS A 73 -6.72 0.64 21.21
N TYR A 74 -6.86 -0.01 20.06
CA TYR A 74 -7.52 -1.29 19.95
C TYR A 74 -6.58 -2.48 19.71
N ALA A 75 -5.26 -2.29 19.65
CA ALA A 75 -4.27 -3.33 19.36
C ALA A 75 -4.17 -4.44 20.44
N ALA A 76 -4.85 -4.30 21.57
CA ALA A 76 -5.00 -5.39 22.54
C ALA A 76 -5.83 -6.56 21.96
N ASP A 77 -6.77 -6.25 21.05
CA ASP A 77 -7.55 -7.20 20.28
C ASP A 77 -7.04 -7.29 18.84
N HIS A 78 -7.61 -8.20 18.05
CA HIS A 78 -7.47 -8.17 16.59
C HIS A 78 -8.25 -7.00 16.00
N VAL A 79 -7.59 -6.14 15.22
CA VAL A 79 -8.19 -4.94 14.60
C VAL A 79 -8.19 -5.09 13.08
N LEU A 80 -9.28 -4.70 12.43
CA LEU A 80 -9.39 -4.61 10.98
C LEU A 80 -9.51 -3.16 10.51
N LEU A 81 -8.53 -2.70 9.74
CA LEU A 81 -8.53 -1.40 9.06
C LEU A 81 -9.10 -1.54 7.65
N VAL A 82 -10.31 -1.01 7.46
CA VAL A 82 -11.09 -1.02 6.23
C VAL A 82 -10.86 0.30 5.49
N GLY A 83 -10.81 0.28 4.16
CA GLY A 83 -10.83 1.52 3.41
C GLY A 83 -10.62 1.37 1.91
N ARG A 84 -11.06 2.38 1.16
CA ARG A 84 -10.95 2.42 -0.30
C ARG A 84 -9.51 2.24 -0.80
N PRO A 85 -9.30 1.73 -2.03
CA PRO A 85 -7.97 1.65 -2.63
C PRO A 85 -7.29 3.04 -2.65
N GLY A 86 -6.00 3.10 -2.32
CA GLY A 86 -5.25 4.36 -2.27
C GLY A 86 -5.53 5.25 -1.05
N SER A 87 -6.33 4.80 -0.07
CA SER A 87 -6.63 5.56 1.16
C SER A 87 -5.44 5.69 2.13
N GLY A 88 -4.38 4.91 1.95
CA GLY A 88 -3.16 4.97 2.79
C GLY A 88 -3.04 3.89 3.87
N LYS A 89 -3.77 2.77 3.78
CA LYS A 89 -3.73 1.67 4.77
C LYS A 89 -2.33 1.07 4.95
N SER A 90 -1.71 0.59 3.87
CA SER A 90 -0.33 0.04 3.88
C SER A 90 0.67 1.08 4.40
N THR A 91 0.46 2.34 4.02
CA THR A 91 1.27 3.47 4.49
C THR A 91 1.11 3.69 6.01
N ALA A 92 -0.10 3.56 6.56
CA ALA A 92 -0.35 3.63 7.99
C ALA A 92 0.32 2.46 8.75
N LEU A 93 0.29 1.24 8.18
CA LEU A 93 1.01 0.10 8.74
C LEU A 93 2.53 0.30 8.73
N ALA A 94 3.11 0.79 7.63
CA ALA A 94 4.55 1.10 7.57
C ALA A 94 4.96 2.18 8.58
N ARG A 95 4.11 3.20 8.77
CA ARG A 95 4.36 4.23 9.79
C ARG A 95 4.27 3.64 11.21
N LEU A 96 3.28 2.79 11.47
CA LEU A 96 3.13 2.09 12.75
C LEU A 96 4.34 1.17 13.01
N LEU A 97 4.77 0.38 12.00
CA LEU A 97 5.96 -0.46 12.06
C LEU A 97 7.20 0.31 12.50
N LEU A 98 7.44 1.48 11.90
CA LEU A 98 8.56 2.35 12.26
C LEU A 98 8.45 2.84 13.71
N GLU A 99 7.29 3.39 14.10
CA GLU A 99 7.10 3.96 15.43
C GLU A 99 7.19 2.88 16.53
N GLU A 100 6.64 1.68 16.30
CA GLU A 100 6.77 0.55 17.23
C GLU A 100 8.20 0.00 17.27
N ALA A 101 8.92 -0.01 16.14
CA ALA A 101 10.33 -0.43 16.13
C ALA A 101 11.20 0.55 16.93
N GLN A 102 10.94 1.86 16.84
CA GLN A 102 11.63 2.89 17.62
C GLN A 102 11.33 2.74 19.12
N ALA A 103 10.05 2.62 19.49
CA ALA A 103 9.65 2.42 20.89
C ALA A 103 10.30 1.17 21.49
N SER A 104 10.32 0.07 20.73
CA SER A 104 10.96 -1.17 21.16
C SER A 104 12.49 -1.08 21.29
N ARG A 105 13.15 -0.15 20.61
CA ARG A 105 14.58 0.13 20.85
C ARG A 105 14.79 0.90 22.13
N GLU A 106 13.98 1.93 22.39
CA GLU A 106 14.12 2.79 23.57
C GLU A 106 13.87 2.02 24.88
N ILE A 107 12.89 1.10 24.88
CA ILE A 107 12.53 0.29 26.06
C ILE A 107 13.56 -0.82 26.32
N ASN A 108 13.99 -1.54 25.28
CA ASN A 108 14.90 -2.68 25.46
C ASN A 108 16.38 -2.26 25.56
N PHE A 109 16.72 -1.05 25.12
CA PHE A 109 18.09 -0.54 25.06
C PHE A 109 18.16 0.97 25.33
N PRO A 110 17.93 1.43 26.57
CA PRO A 110 18.17 2.83 26.92
C PRO A 110 19.64 3.15 26.66
N ALA A 111 19.90 4.04 25.71
CA ALA A 111 21.26 4.50 25.43
C ALA A 111 21.83 5.24 26.65
N ASP A 112 23.09 4.97 26.99
CA ASP A 112 23.85 5.73 27.99
C ASP A 112 23.70 7.24 27.74
N SER A 113 23.07 7.90 28.70
CA SER A 113 22.65 9.29 28.65
C SER A 113 23.80 10.28 28.85
N GLU A 114 24.86 10.19 28.05
CA GLU A 114 25.98 11.17 28.07
C GLU A 114 26.39 11.72 26.70
N SER A 115 25.96 11.18 25.56
CA SER A 115 26.46 11.65 24.24
C SER A 115 25.56 12.65 23.49
N ARG A 116 24.40 13.05 24.03
CA ARG A 116 23.51 14.07 23.40
C ARG A 116 23.67 15.46 23.99
N LEU A 117 24.90 15.93 24.13
CA LEU A 117 25.22 17.35 24.31
C LEU A 117 26.45 17.65 23.45
N LYS A 118 26.19 18.00 22.18
CA LYS A 118 26.99 18.86 21.27
C LYS A 118 26.78 18.42 19.83
N THR A 119 25.81 19.01 19.13
CA THR A 119 26.13 19.81 17.92
C THR A 119 24.95 20.69 17.51
N THR A 120 25.23 21.99 17.48
CA THR A 120 24.70 23.05 16.61
C THR A 120 23.22 23.45 16.66
N GLN A 121 23.03 24.62 17.28
CA GLN A 121 21.99 25.60 17.02
C GLN A 121 21.93 25.99 15.53
N SER A 122 20.73 25.97 14.94
CA SER A 122 20.24 27.04 14.06
C SER A 122 18.70 26.93 13.90
N ALA A 123 18.02 28.00 14.32
CA ALA A 123 16.63 28.45 14.17
C ALA A 123 15.62 27.53 13.44
N ALA A 124 14.62 26.97 14.13
CA ALA A 124 13.34 27.58 14.54
C ALA A 124 12.30 27.71 13.41
N LEU A 125 11.28 26.83 13.43
CA LEU A 125 9.85 27.12 13.18
C LEU A 125 9.01 25.87 13.45
N SER A 126 8.33 25.83 14.62
CA SER A 126 6.95 25.37 14.84
C SER A 126 6.72 24.97 16.32
N PRO A 127 5.96 25.76 17.10
CA PRO A 127 5.61 25.42 18.48
C PRO A 127 4.30 24.61 18.50
N LEU A 128 4.39 23.28 18.52
CA LEU A 128 3.28 22.45 18.96
C LEU A 128 3.35 22.33 20.49
N LYS A 129 2.50 23.13 21.13
CA LYS A 129 2.18 23.09 22.55
C LYS A 129 1.99 21.65 22.99
N ARG A 130 2.85 21.18 23.90
CA ARG A 130 2.54 20.05 24.78
C ARG A 130 1.34 20.46 25.62
N THR A 131 0.13 20.09 25.20
CA THR A 131 -1.05 20.23 26.04
C THR A 131 -1.04 19.13 27.08
N SER A 132 -0.92 19.58 28.33
CA SER A 132 -1.03 18.83 29.58
C SER A 132 -2.41 18.16 29.71
N ALA A 133 -2.57 16.99 29.07
CA ALA A 133 -3.75 16.14 29.23
C ALA A 133 -3.46 14.63 28.99
N MET A 134 -2.25 14.16 29.29
CA MET A 134 -1.87 12.73 29.18
C MET A 134 -1.27 12.18 30.49
N SER A 135 -1.89 12.48 31.62
CA SER A 135 -1.49 11.90 32.92
C SER A 135 -2.48 10.91 33.51
N GLN A 136 -3.47 10.44 32.74
CA GLN A 136 -4.32 9.31 33.15
C GLN A 136 -4.59 8.40 31.95
N GLY A 137 -4.00 7.19 32.00
CA GLY A 137 -4.06 6.20 30.92
C GLY A 137 -2.71 5.66 30.46
N ILE A 138 -1.64 5.77 31.26
CA ILE A 138 -0.42 4.97 31.09
C ILE A 138 -0.51 3.84 32.11
N ASP A 139 -1.40 2.89 31.86
CA ASP A 139 -1.19 1.54 32.38
C ASP A 139 -0.14 0.89 31.48
N SER A 140 1.02 0.69 32.11
CA SER A 140 2.26 0.08 31.63
C SER A 140 2.13 -0.94 30.49
N LEU A 141 2.57 -0.57 29.27
CA LEU A 141 3.11 -1.53 28.30
C LEU A 141 4.56 -1.87 28.70
N ALA A 142 4.69 -2.66 29.76
CA ALA A 142 5.94 -3.32 30.14
C ALA A 142 6.21 -4.61 29.34
N ASP A 143 5.62 -4.74 28.14
CA ASP A 143 5.90 -5.81 27.17
C ASP A 143 6.13 -5.17 25.81
N SER A 144 7.37 -4.76 25.52
CA SER A 144 7.76 -4.28 24.19
C SER A 144 7.66 -5.44 23.20
N ARG A 145 6.58 -5.44 22.41
CA ARG A 145 6.35 -6.41 21.33
C ARG A 145 7.19 -6.04 20.12
N ILE A 146 7.61 -7.06 19.39
CA ILE A 146 8.39 -6.90 18.17
C ILE A 146 7.42 -6.78 16.98
N PRO A 147 7.39 -5.63 16.27
CA PRO A 147 6.51 -5.48 15.13
C PRO A 147 7.04 -6.28 13.93
N VAL A 148 6.14 -6.96 13.22
CA VAL A 148 6.42 -7.73 12.00
C VAL A 148 5.37 -7.38 10.97
N LEU A 149 5.78 -6.94 9.78
CA LEU A 149 4.88 -6.70 8.66
C LEU A 149 4.71 -7.99 7.85
N VAL A 150 3.47 -8.33 7.53
CA VAL A 150 3.07 -9.51 6.78
C VAL A 150 2.27 -9.05 5.56
N GLU A 151 2.93 -9.00 4.40
CA GLU A 151 2.31 -8.54 3.15
C GLU A 151 1.67 -9.71 2.41
N LEU A 152 0.33 -9.81 2.46
CA LEU A 152 -0.42 -10.97 1.97
C LEU A 152 -0.38 -11.12 0.43
N ARG A 153 -0.03 -10.05 -0.30
CA ARG A 153 0.25 -10.12 -1.74
C ARG A 153 1.32 -11.11 -2.14
N TYR A 154 2.24 -11.44 -1.23
CA TYR A 154 3.32 -12.39 -1.47
C TYR A 154 2.99 -13.80 -0.96
N TYR A 155 1.75 -14.05 -0.52
CA TYR A 155 1.34 -15.35 -0.02
C TYR A 155 1.49 -16.43 -1.10
N GLN A 156 2.25 -17.48 -0.77
CA GLN A 156 2.44 -18.65 -1.63
C GLN A 156 2.08 -19.94 -0.89
N THR A 157 2.56 -20.07 0.35
CA THR A 157 2.48 -21.31 1.14
C THR A 157 1.75 -21.08 2.47
N SER A 158 2.28 -20.21 3.33
CA SER A 158 1.73 -19.98 4.66
C SER A 158 2.05 -18.58 5.20
N VAL A 159 1.29 -18.14 6.23
CA VAL A 159 1.57 -16.90 6.96
C VAL A 159 2.91 -16.97 7.71
N LEU A 160 3.29 -18.16 8.20
CA LEU A 160 4.57 -18.37 8.88
C LEU A 160 5.76 -18.13 7.95
N ASP A 161 5.65 -18.55 6.69
CA ASP A 161 6.70 -18.29 5.69
C ASP A 161 6.85 -16.79 5.43
N LEU A 162 5.74 -16.03 5.35
CA LEU A 162 5.79 -14.57 5.21
C LEU A 162 6.48 -13.90 6.41
N ILE A 163 6.17 -14.34 7.63
CA ILE A 163 6.83 -13.84 8.85
C ILE A 163 8.33 -14.13 8.78
N ARG A 164 8.72 -15.37 8.46
CA ARG A 164 10.12 -15.79 8.36
C ARG A 164 10.86 -14.98 7.30
N ASP A 165 10.27 -14.81 6.13
CA ASP A 165 10.88 -14.10 5.01
C ASP A 165 11.05 -12.60 5.34
N PHE A 166 10.07 -11.99 6.01
CA PHE A 166 10.17 -10.61 6.48
C PHE A 166 11.31 -10.44 7.50
N LEU A 167 11.39 -11.31 8.51
CA LEU A 167 12.46 -11.26 9.51
C LEU A 167 13.84 -11.43 8.85
N LYS A 168 13.96 -12.41 7.95
CA LYS A 168 15.20 -12.70 7.21
C LYS A 168 15.64 -11.52 6.36
N GLN A 169 14.71 -10.87 5.66
CA GLN A 169 15.00 -9.69 4.84
C GLN A 169 15.60 -8.53 5.66
N HIS A 170 15.25 -8.45 6.96
CA HIS A 170 15.75 -7.42 7.87
C HIS A 170 16.85 -7.95 8.82
N GLY A 171 17.55 -9.01 8.41
CA GLY A 171 18.76 -9.48 9.08
C GLY A 171 18.52 -10.40 10.28
N LEU A 172 17.31 -10.89 10.52
CA LEU A 172 16.99 -11.83 11.59
C LEU A 172 16.59 -13.20 11.05
N PHE A 173 17.41 -14.20 11.30
CA PHE A 173 17.15 -15.59 10.90
C PHE A 173 16.55 -16.35 12.07
N LEU A 174 15.27 -16.73 11.95
CA LEU A 174 14.60 -17.64 12.88
C LEU A 174 14.05 -18.84 12.11
N ASN A 175 14.09 -20.02 12.72
CA ASN A 175 13.41 -21.20 12.20
C ASN A 175 11.91 -21.17 12.55
N THR A 176 11.13 -22.07 11.95
CA THR A 176 9.67 -22.11 12.14
C THR A 176 9.28 -22.29 13.61
N SER A 177 9.95 -23.19 14.34
CA SER A 177 9.65 -23.47 15.75
C SER A 177 9.97 -22.30 16.67
N GLU A 178 11.00 -21.51 16.37
CA GLU A 178 11.30 -20.26 17.07
C GLU A 178 10.20 -19.22 16.85
N ILE A 179 9.71 -19.09 15.62
CA ILE A 179 8.60 -18.17 15.28
C ILE A 179 7.32 -18.60 15.99
N GLU A 180 6.97 -19.88 15.96
CA GLU A 180 5.81 -20.44 16.66
C GLU A 180 5.88 -20.20 18.17
N ARG A 181 7.07 -20.40 18.78
CA ARG A 181 7.29 -20.09 20.19
C ARG A 181 7.07 -18.61 20.49
N LEU A 182 7.57 -17.69 19.65
CA LEU A 182 7.40 -16.25 19.84
C LEU A 182 5.94 -15.78 19.65
N LEU A 183 5.20 -16.42 18.75
CA LEU A 183 3.76 -16.22 18.60
C LEU A 183 3.03 -16.65 19.89
N PHE A 184 3.35 -17.85 20.39
CA PHE A 184 2.79 -18.39 21.63
C PHE A 184 3.11 -17.52 22.85
N GLU A 185 4.35 -17.02 22.95
CA GLU A 185 4.81 -16.09 23.98
C GLU A 185 4.29 -14.66 23.80
N LYS A 186 3.46 -14.40 22.76
CA LYS A 186 2.85 -13.08 22.45
C LYS A 186 3.89 -11.97 22.26
N ARG A 187 5.08 -12.34 21.79
CA ARG A 187 6.21 -11.43 21.58
C ARG A 187 6.07 -10.59 20.33
N PHE A 188 5.22 -10.98 19.38
CA PHE A 188 5.00 -10.26 18.14
C PHE A 188 3.79 -9.32 18.19
N LEU A 189 3.90 -8.21 17.46
CA LEU A 189 2.77 -7.45 16.93
C LEU A 189 2.75 -7.67 15.42
N LEU A 190 1.75 -8.37 14.91
CA LEU A 190 1.64 -8.64 13.47
C LEU A 190 0.85 -7.53 12.77
N LEU A 191 1.46 -6.91 11.77
CA LEU A 191 0.82 -5.94 10.88
C LEU A 191 0.55 -6.66 9.55
N VAL A 192 -0.67 -7.14 9.36
CA VAL A 192 -1.08 -7.99 8.24
C VAL A 192 -1.73 -7.13 7.16
N ASP A 193 -1.03 -6.90 6.05
CA ASP A 193 -1.49 -6.01 4.98
C ASP A 193 -2.15 -6.79 3.84
N GLY A 194 -3.38 -6.41 3.48
CA GLY A 194 -4.04 -6.77 2.23
C GLY A 194 -4.81 -8.09 2.25
N ILE A 195 -5.82 -8.28 3.13
CA ILE A 195 -6.68 -9.48 3.08
C ILE A 195 -7.28 -9.69 1.69
N ASN A 196 -7.68 -8.60 1.04
CA ASN A 196 -8.22 -8.58 -0.33
C ASN A 196 -7.18 -8.87 -1.43
N GLU A 197 -5.91 -9.09 -1.07
CA GLU A 197 -4.79 -9.38 -1.97
C GLU A 197 -4.41 -10.86 -1.92
N LEU A 198 -5.11 -11.65 -1.08
CA LEU A 198 -4.93 -13.09 -1.04
C LEU A 198 -5.36 -13.73 -2.37
N PRO A 199 -4.56 -14.65 -2.90
CA PRO A 199 -4.70 -15.11 -4.27
C PRO A 199 -5.85 -16.11 -4.50
N TRP A 200 -6.32 -16.82 -3.46
CA TRP A 200 -7.40 -17.81 -3.56
C TRP A 200 -8.10 -18.04 -2.20
N GLU A 201 -9.32 -18.61 -2.22
CA GLU A 201 -10.14 -18.81 -1.01
C GLU A 201 -9.51 -19.78 0.02
N ALA A 202 -8.71 -20.75 -0.41
CA ALA A 202 -7.95 -21.59 0.54
C ALA A 202 -6.93 -20.78 1.35
N ALA A 203 -6.20 -19.83 0.74
CA ALA A 203 -5.26 -18.97 1.46
C ALA A 203 -5.98 -18.08 2.50
N ARG A 204 -7.22 -17.69 2.21
CA ARG A 204 -8.08 -16.96 3.14
C ARG A 204 -8.55 -17.81 4.32
N ARG A 205 -8.88 -19.09 4.07
CA ARG A 205 -9.15 -20.06 5.13
C ARG A 205 -7.91 -20.32 5.99
N ASP A 206 -6.74 -20.43 5.38
CA ASP A 206 -5.47 -20.61 6.08
C ASP A 206 -5.15 -19.41 6.97
N LEU A 207 -5.33 -18.18 6.47
CA LEU A 207 -5.17 -16.96 7.28
C LEU A 207 -6.16 -16.92 8.46
N LYS A 208 -7.42 -17.30 8.22
CA LYS A 208 -8.44 -17.39 9.28
C LYS A 208 -8.02 -18.40 10.36
N ALA A 209 -7.55 -19.58 9.96
CA ALA A 209 -7.05 -20.60 10.87
C ALA A 209 -5.83 -20.10 11.66
N PHE A 210 -4.86 -19.46 10.99
CA PHE A 210 -3.70 -18.86 11.64
C PHE A 210 -4.08 -17.85 12.72
N ARG A 211 -5.04 -16.95 12.42
CA ARG A 211 -5.58 -15.97 13.38
C ARG A 211 -6.21 -16.67 14.59
N GLN A 212 -7.00 -17.73 14.36
CA GLN A 212 -7.70 -18.46 15.42
C GLN A 212 -6.73 -19.21 16.34
N THR A 213 -5.72 -19.86 15.76
CA THR A 213 -4.67 -20.57 16.53
C THR A 213 -3.84 -19.60 17.38
N ASN A 214 -3.62 -18.38 16.89
CA ASN A 214 -2.81 -17.35 17.56
C ASN A 214 -3.68 -16.22 18.13
N ALA A 215 -4.86 -16.53 18.65
CA ALA A 215 -5.87 -15.53 19.05
C ALA A 215 -5.40 -14.52 20.11
N ALA A 216 -4.36 -14.86 20.88
CA ALA A 216 -3.79 -13.99 21.91
C ALA A 216 -2.61 -13.14 21.42
N THR A 217 -2.10 -13.39 20.21
CA THR A 217 -1.06 -12.57 19.59
C THR A 217 -1.72 -11.34 18.98
N PRO A 218 -1.27 -10.12 19.29
CA PRO A 218 -1.81 -8.90 18.67
C PRO A 218 -1.63 -8.88 17.16
N MET A 219 -2.72 -8.59 16.45
CA MET A 219 -2.73 -8.51 14.99
C MET A 219 -3.59 -7.35 14.51
N ILE A 220 -3.04 -6.57 13.58
CA ILE A 220 -3.74 -5.51 12.87
C ILE A 220 -3.81 -5.92 11.40
N PHE A 221 -5.01 -5.99 10.85
CA PHE A 221 -5.26 -6.39 9.48
C PHE A 221 -5.69 -5.19 8.64
N THR A 222 -5.40 -5.20 7.34
CA THR A 222 -5.99 -4.25 6.39
C THR A 222 -6.83 -4.97 5.34
N THR A 223 -7.87 -4.30 4.88
CA THR A 223 -8.67 -4.76 3.74
C THR A 223 -9.28 -3.57 3.00
N ARG A 224 -9.76 -3.82 1.79
CA ARG A 224 -10.59 -2.87 1.02
C ARG A 224 -11.98 -2.76 1.64
N ASP A 225 -13.01 -2.50 0.83
CA ASP A 225 -14.39 -2.57 1.30
C ASP A 225 -14.74 -4.00 1.73
N LEU A 226 -15.55 -4.12 2.78
CA LEU A 226 -15.93 -5.40 3.40
C LEU A 226 -16.58 -6.37 2.40
N GLY A 227 -17.27 -5.86 1.38
CA GLY A 227 -17.88 -6.68 0.33
C GLY A 227 -16.90 -7.39 -0.60
N VAL A 228 -15.62 -6.99 -0.61
CA VAL A 228 -14.60 -7.55 -1.52
C VAL A 228 -13.58 -8.40 -0.76
N GLY A 229 -13.04 -7.92 0.37
CA GLY A 229 -12.03 -8.67 1.14
C GLY A 229 -12.60 -9.47 2.32
N GLY A 230 -13.84 -9.20 2.72
CA GLY A 230 -14.44 -9.59 4.00
C GLY A 230 -13.59 -9.26 5.22
N ASP A 231 -13.94 -9.84 6.36
CA ASP A 231 -13.50 -9.35 7.67
C ASP A 231 -12.84 -10.37 8.59
N LEU A 232 -12.73 -11.63 8.15
CA LEU A 232 -12.20 -12.74 8.95
C LEU A 232 -12.90 -12.91 10.31
N ASP A 233 -14.16 -12.48 10.45
CA ASP A 233 -14.90 -12.41 11.71
C ASP A 233 -14.19 -11.56 12.78
N ILE A 234 -13.50 -10.49 12.36
CA ILE A 234 -12.88 -9.54 13.28
C ILE A 234 -13.95 -8.57 13.78
N ALA A 235 -14.21 -8.58 15.08
CA ALA A 235 -15.22 -7.72 15.69
C ALA A 235 -14.83 -6.24 15.66
N LYS A 236 -13.55 -5.92 15.90
CA LYS A 236 -13.09 -4.54 15.97
C LYS A 236 -12.66 -4.03 14.59
N LYS A 237 -13.44 -3.08 14.06
CA LYS A 237 -13.26 -2.53 12.72
C LYS A 237 -13.10 -1.02 12.77
N LEU A 238 -12.10 -0.52 12.05
CA LEU A 238 -11.83 0.89 11.84
C LEU A 238 -11.92 1.20 10.35
N GLU A 239 -12.69 2.21 9.97
CA GLU A 239 -12.83 2.62 8.58
C GLU A 239 -12.08 3.91 8.31
N MET A 240 -11.18 3.87 7.32
CA MET A 240 -10.46 5.03 6.80
C MET A 240 -11.44 6.05 6.22
N GLN A 241 -11.44 7.25 6.77
CA GLN A 241 -12.26 8.34 6.26
C GLN A 241 -11.64 8.97 5.01
N PRO A 242 -12.45 9.39 4.03
CA PRO A 242 -11.97 10.19 2.91
C PRO A 242 -11.30 11.48 3.40
N LEU A 243 -10.40 12.03 2.58
CA LEU A 243 -9.82 13.33 2.88
C LEU A 243 -10.91 14.41 2.93
N SER A 244 -10.91 15.19 4.00
CA SER A 244 -11.74 16.40 4.07
C SER A 244 -11.25 17.44 3.07
N GLU A 245 -12.13 18.37 2.68
CA GLU A 245 -11.76 19.43 1.74
C GLU A 245 -10.59 20.27 2.24
N ALA A 246 -10.54 20.58 3.53
CA ALA A 246 -9.42 21.29 4.15
C ALA A 246 -8.10 20.51 4.00
N GLN A 247 -8.11 19.19 4.25
CA GLN A 247 -6.95 18.32 4.07
C GLN A 247 -6.53 18.26 2.59
N MET A 248 -7.48 18.16 1.67
CA MET A 248 -7.20 18.16 0.23
C MET A 248 -6.53 19.47 -0.21
N GLN A 249 -7.06 20.62 0.21
CA GLN A 249 -6.48 21.92 -0.11
C GLN A 249 -5.08 22.10 0.49
N GLN A 250 -4.88 21.70 1.76
CA GLN A 250 -3.58 21.74 2.41
C GLN A 250 -2.55 20.89 1.66
N PHE A 251 -2.94 19.67 1.27
CA PHE A 251 -2.08 18.78 0.49
C PHE A 251 -1.68 19.41 -0.86
N VAL A 252 -2.64 19.98 -1.59
CA VAL A 252 -2.36 20.63 -2.89
C VAL A 252 -1.41 21.81 -2.73
N ARG A 253 -1.62 22.66 -1.73
CA ARG A 253 -0.75 23.83 -1.44
C ARG A 253 0.67 23.40 -1.06
N ALA A 254 0.79 22.36 -0.24
CA ALA A 254 2.08 21.80 0.14
C ALA A 254 2.82 21.20 -1.06
N TYR A 255 2.13 20.41 -1.89
CA TYR A 255 2.73 19.74 -3.03
C TYR A 255 3.06 20.68 -4.19
N LEU A 256 2.25 21.73 -4.39
CA LEU A 256 2.39 22.73 -5.44
C LEU A 256 2.43 24.16 -4.86
N PRO A 257 3.52 24.58 -4.19
CA PRO A 257 3.57 25.88 -3.53
C PRO A 257 3.29 27.07 -4.48
N GLN A 258 3.71 26.96 -5.73
CA GLN A 258 3.57 28.02 -6.74
C GLN A 258 2.29 27.91 -7.59
N GLN A 259 1.71 26.71 -7.70
CA GLN A 259 0.66 26.40 -8.69
C GLN A 259 -0.62 25.81 -8.07
N GLY A 260 -0.61 25.52 -6.77
CA GLY A 260 -1.68 24.81 -6.07
C GLY A 260 -3.02 25.55 -6.12
N GLU A 261 -3.01 26.88 -5.92
CA GLU A 261 -4.23 27.70 -6.01
C GLU A 261 -4.86 27.65 -7.41
N GLN A 262 -4.04 27.62 -8.47
CA GLN A 262 -4.54 27.50 -9.84
C GLN A 262 -5.20 26.14 -10.07
N MET A 263 -4.59 25.06 -9.55
CA MET A 263 -5.16 23.72 -9.62
C MET A 263 -6.49 23.61 -8.86
N LEU A 264 -6.55 24.16 -7.64
CA LEU A 264 -7.76 24.18 -6.82
C LEU A 264 -8.90 24.93 -7.52
N ARG A 265 -8.62 26.09 -8.13
CA ARG A 265 -9.60 26.84 -8.92
C ARG A 265 -10.11 26.04 -10.14
N GLN A 266 -9.24 25.30 -10.83
CA GLN A 266 -9.65 24.46 -11.97
C GLN A 266 -10.49 23.25 -11.54
N LEU A 267 -10.19 22.66 -10.38
CA LEU A 267 -10.94 21.53 -9.85
C LEU A 267 -12.32 21.97 -9.35
N GLY A 268 -12.41 23.09 -8.63
CA GLY A 268 -13.66 23.58 -8.06
C GLY A 268 -14.39 22.47 -7.26
N SER A 269 -15.67 22.27 -7.55
CA SER A 269 -16.49 21.22 -6.91
C SER A 269 -15.99 19.78 -7.17
N ARG A 270 -15.25 19.56 -8.27
CA ARG A 270 -14.73 18.24 -8.65
C ARG A 270 -13.54 17.79 -7.80
N LEU A 271 -13.02 18.67 -6.93
CA LEU A 271 -11.97 18.31 -5.98
C LEU A 271 -12.39 17.12 -5.11
N ARG A 272 -13.64 17.12 -4.65
CA ARG A 272 -14.17 16.02 -3.83
C ARG A 272 -14.28 14.72 -4.63
N GLU A 273 -14.86 14.78 -5.82
CA GLU A 273 -15.06 13.60 -6.67
C GLU A 273 -13.75 12.91 -7.08
N LEU A 274 -12.67 13.67 -7.29
CA LEU A 274 -11.41 13.15 -7.82
C LEU A 274 -10.29 13.05 -6.79
N GLY A 275 -10.37 13.77 -5.67
CA GLY A 275 -9.29 13.95 -4.69
C GLY A 275 -9.49 13.24 -3.35
N GLU A 276 -10.59 12.51 -3.18
CA GLU A 276 -10.98 11.88 -1.89
C GLU A 276 -9.94 10.91 -1.32
N THR A 277 -9.05 10.36 -2.16
CA THR A 277 -7.94 9.52 -1.71
C THR A 277 -6.58 10.19 -1.93
N PRO A 278 -5.62 10.01 -1.01
CA PRO A 278 -4.28 10.58 -1.12
C PRO A 278 -3.59 10.28 -2.44
N LEU A 279 -3.73 9.04 -2.92
CA LEU A 279 -3.12 8.64 -4.19
C LEU A 279 -3.67 9.43 -5.38
N LEU A 280 -4.99 9.56 -5.49
CA LEU A 280 -5.59 10.28 -6.61
C LEU A 280 -5.25 11.77 -6.57
N LEU A 281 -5.27 12.37 -5.37
CA LEU A 281 -4.88 13.76 -5.18
C LEU A 281 -3.41 13.98 -5.57
N TRP A 282 -2.53 13.05 -5.20
CA TRP A 282 -1.12 13.06 -5.61
C TRP A 282 -0.95 12.92 -7.13
N MET A 283 -1.70 12.03 -7.78
CA MET A 283 -1.67 11.87 -9.25
C MET A 283 -2.11 13.15 -9.97
N LEU A 284 -3.18 13.79 -9.48
CA LEU A 284 -3.67 15.06 -9.99
C LEU A 284 -2.61 16.16 -9.87
N CYS A 285 -1.99 16.30 -8.68
CA CYS A 285 -0.90 17.26 -8.47
C CYS A 285 0.28 17.02 -9.41
N SER A 286 0.66 15.75 -9.58
CA SER A 286 1.76 15.33 -10.46
C SER A 286 1.49 15.65 -11.93
N LEU A 287 0.26 15.45 -12.40
CA LEU A 287 -0.17 15.78 -13.75
C LEU A 287 -0.26 17.29 -13.96
N PHE A 288 -0.80 18.01 -12.98
CA PHE A 288 -0.93 19.45 -13.03
C PHE A 288 0.43 20.14 -13.12
N LYS A 289 1.39 19.74 -12.27
CA LYS A 289 2.78 20.24 -12.32
C LYS A 289 3.42 20.12 -13.70
N ALA A 290 3.04 19.10 -14.47
CA ALA A 290 3.61 18.81 -15.78
C ALA A 290 2.91 19.54 -16.95
N ARG A 291 1.62 19.88 -16.82
CA ARG A 291 0.77 20.30 -17.95
C ARG A 291 -0.05 21.57 -17.69
N GLY A 292 -0.17 22.01 -16.44
CA GLY A 292 -1.01 23.14 -16.02
C GLY A 292 -2.51 22.93 -16.19
N LYS A 293 -2.96 21.70 -16.47
CA LYS A 293 -4.38 21.36 -16.72
C LYS A 293 -4.79 20.12 -15.94
N VAL A 294 -5.99 20.18 -15.36
CA VAL A 294 -6.61 19.07 -14.65
C VAL A 294 -7.41 18.18 -15.62
N PRO A 295 -7.25 16.84 -15.60
CA PRO A 295 -8.07 15.94 -16.40
C PRO A 295 -9.58 16.04 -16.03
N PRO A 296 -10.51 15.82 -16.97
CA PRO A 296 -11.94 16.00 -16.73
C PRO A 296 -12.60 14.82 -15.96
N ASN A 297 -11.98 13.63 -15.94
CA ASN A 297 -12.49 12.47 -15.22
C ASN A 297 -11.36 11.53 -14.77
N LEU A 298 -11.69 10.60 -13.88
CA LEU A 298 -10.75 9.66 -13.27
C LEU A 298 -10.04 8.76 -14.30
N ALA A 299 -10.75 8.26 -15.31
CA ALA A 299 -10.14 7.44 -16.38
C ALA A 299 -9.04 8.20 -17.12
N LEU A 300 -9.25 9.49 -17.38
CA LEU A 300 -8.24 10.35 -18.00
C LEU A 300 -7.10 10.71 -17.04
N VAL A 301 -7.32 10.73 -15.72
CA VAL A 301 -6.22 10.84 -14.74
C VAL A 301 -5.28 9.65 -14.93
N PHE A 302 -5.78 8.41 -14.88
CA PHE A 302 -4.95 7.22 -15.07
C PHE A 302 -4.27 7.17 -16.44
N ARG A 303 -5.03 7.41 -17.53
CA ARG A 303 -4.49 7.42 -18.90
C ARG A 303 -3.36 8.43 -19.06
N GLN A 304 -3.58 9.67 -18.62
CA GLN A 304 -2.59 10.72 -18.74
C GLN A 304 -1.39 10.49 -17.83
N PHE A 305 -1.61 9.90 -16.66
CA PHE A 305 -0.56 9.53 -15.72
C PHE A 305 0.35 8.45 -16.30
N GLY A 306 -0.20 7.37 -16.86
CA GLY A 306 0.56 6.35 -17.60
C GLY A 306 1.40 6.95 -18.73
N LEU A 307 0.76 7.71 -19.64
CA LEU A 307 1.44 8.39 -20.76
C LEU A 307 2.52 9.38 -20.32
N SER A 308 2.50 9.85 -19.07
CA SER A 308 3.56 10.72 -18.58
C SER A 308 4.89 9.97 -18.42
N TYR A 309 4.86 8.65 -18.15
CA TYR A 309 6.06 7.82 -18.02
C TYR A 309 6.69 7.54 -19.38
N ASP A 310 5.90 7.46 -20.45
CA ASP A 310 6.39 7.36 -21.84
C ASP A 310 7.24 8.55 -22.30
N ARG A 311 6.97 9.74 -21.74
CA ARG A 311 7.52 11.02 -22.22
C ARG A 311 8.64 11.60 -21.35
N LYS A 312 8.69 11.26 -20.06
CA LYS A 312 9.60 11.87 -19.07
C LYS A 312 10.77 10.94 -18.73
N LEU A 313 11.56 10.58 -19.73
CA LEU A 313 12.84 9.91 -19.53
C LEU A 313 13.95 10.96 -19.69
N LYS A 314 15.01 10.90 -18.88
CA LYS A 314 16.22 11.69 -19.11
C LYS A 314 16.68 11.51 -20.56
N GLN A 315 17.25 12.57 -21.14
CA GLN A 315 17.73 12.57 -22.53
C GLN A 315 18.74 11.44 -22.81
N ASP A 316 19.43 10.95 -21.78
CA ASP A 316 20.51 9.96 -21.86
C ASP A 316 20.05 8.49 -21.77
N ILE A 317 18.74 8.20 -21.68
CA ILE A 317 18.25 6.81 -21.53
C ILE A 317 17.94 6.21 -22.91
N LEU A 318 18.81 5.30 -23.34
CA LEU A 318 18.66 4.51 -24.57
C LEU A 318 17.57 3.44 -24.40
N ILE A 319 16.31 3.85 -24.57
CA ILE A 319 15.19 2.92 -24.72
C ILE A 319 14.85 2.80 -26.20
N SER A 320 14.77 1.58 -26.72
CA SER A 320 14.42 1.35 -28.11
C SER A 320 13.02 1.92 -28.41
N LYS A 321 12.86 2.59 -29.56
CA LYS A 321 11.55 3.11 -29.99
C LYS A 321 10.51 1.99 -30.13
N GLU A 322 10.97 0.79 -30.44
CA GLU A 322 10.14 -0.41 -30.56
C GLU A 322 9.57 -0.86 -29.20
N SER A 323 10.36 -0.82 -28.12
CA SER A 323 9.91 -1.16 -26.76
C SER A 323 8.76 -0.24 -26.30
N ARG A 324 8.92 1.08 -26.48
CA ARG A 324 7.88 2.07 -26.10
C ARG A 324 6.54 1.85 -26.79
N ARG A 325 6.56 1.35 -28.04
CA ARG A 325 5.33 1.06 -28.79
C ARG A 325 4.49 -0.02 -28.12
N TRP A 326 5.13 -0.93 -27.38
CA TRP A 326 4.46 -2.09 -26.78
C TRP A 326 4.05 -1.87 -25.32
N TRP A 327 4.70 -0.96 -24.58
CA TRP A 327 4.48 -0.77 -23.14
C TRP A 327 3.01 -0.74 -22.71
N HIS A 328 2.19 0.11 -23.32
CA HIS A 328 0.78 0.20 -22.97
C HIS A 328 0.06 -1.15 -23.13
N ARG A 329 0.31 -1.87 -24.23
CA ARG A 329 -0.32 -3.17 -24.52
C ARG A 329 0.23 -4.26 -23.61
N LEU A 330 1.52 -4.25 -23.28
CA LEU A 330 2.12 -5.22 -22.38
C LEU A 330 1.59 -5.05 -20.95
N LEU A 331 1.41 -3.82 -20.48
CA LEU A 331 0.78 -3.54 -19.18
C LEU A 331 -0.68 -4.00 -19.12
N GLU A 332 -1.44 -3.80 -20.20
CA GLU A 332 -2.79 -4.38 -20.34
C GLU A 332 -2.76 -5.90 -20.23
N GLN A 333 -1.83 -6.58 -20.90
CA GLN A 333 -1.71 -8.04 -20.82
C GLN A 333 -1.32 -8.53 -19.43
N LEU A 334 -0.37 -7.87 -18.77
CA LEU A 334 0.00 -8.18 -17.39
C LEU A 334 -1.20 -8.00 -16.46
N ALA A 335 -1.89 -6.86 -16.53
CA ALA A 335 -3.07 -6.59 -15.73
C ALA A 335 -4.19 -7.61 -15.98
N TRP A 336 -4.40 -8.01 -17.23
CA TRP A 336 -5.36 -9.06 -17.60
C TRP A 336 -5.02 -10.39 -16.93
N VAL A 337 -3.79 -10.91 -17.10
CA VAL A 337 -3.40 -12.21 -16.54
C VAL A 337 -3.41 -12.19 -15.01
N MET A 338 -3.02 -11.07 -14.41
CA MET A 338 -3.05 -10.86 -12.96
C MET A 338 -4.48 -10.77 -12.40
N THR A 339 -5.49 -10.51 -13.23
CA THR A 339 -6.90 -10.38 -12.79
C THR A 339 -7.79 -11.50 -13.34
N SER A 340 -7.23 -12.45 -14.10
CA SER A 340 -7.95 -13.55 -14.76
C SER A 340 -7.55 -14.92 -14.18
N GLY A 341 -7.50 -15.02 -12.85
CA GLY A 341 -7.17 -16.26 -12.12
C GLY A 341 -8.08 -17.46 -12.45
N LYS A 342 -7.83 -18.60 -11.80
CA LYS A 342 -8.63 -19.82 -12.04
C LYS A 342 -10.10 -19.59 -11.69
N GLU A 343 -10.37 -18.74 -10.70
CA GLU A 343 -11.70 -18.18 -10.47
C GLU A 343 -11.78 -16.73 -10.94
N LYS A 344 -12.92 -16.35 -11.54
CA LYS A 344 -13.14 -15.01 -12.16
C LYS A 344 -13.12 -13.84 -11.18
N THR A 345 -12.97 -14.10 -9.89
CA THR A 345 -12.96 -13.15 -8.78
C THR A 345 -11.59 -13.03 -8.10
N GLU A 346 -10.61 -13.85 -8.48
CA GLU A 346 -9.27 -13.83 -7.89
C GLU A 346 -8.43 -12.70 -8.51
N LEU A 347 -8.03 -11.74 -7.67
CA LEU A 347 -7.16 -10.65 -8.07
C LEU A 347 -5.74 -10.94 -7.55
N GLN A 348 -4.93 -11.56 -8.41
CA GLN A 348 -3.51 -11.79 -8.15
C GLN A 348 -2.75 -10.47 -8.33
N VAL A 349 -2.26 -9.87 -7.24
CA VAL A 349 -1.55 -8.58 -7.28
C VAL A 349 -0.07 -8.68 -7.60
N ALA A 350 0.51 -9.89 -7.54
CA ALA A 350 1.91 -10.15 -7.83
C ALA A 350 2.11 -11.51 -8.52
N ILE A 351 3.03 -11.58 -9.50
CA ILE A 351 3.36 -12.80 -10.26
C ILE A 351 4.87 -13.01 -10.36
N PRO A 352 5.37 -14.27 -10.41
CA PRO A 352 6.79 -14.52 -10.64
C PRO A 352 7.30 -13.87 -11.93
N ARG A 353 8.52 -13.34 -11.90
CA ARG A 353 9.11 -12.67 -13.07
C ARG A 353 9.14 -13.54 -14.33
N GLN A 354 9.43 -14.82 -14.17
CA GLN A 354 9.44 -15.79 -15.27
C GLN A 354 8.04 -15.97 -15.90
N LYS A 355 6.98 -15.97 -15.07
CA LYS A 355 5.59 -16.04 -15.55
C LYS A 355 5.23 -14.79 -16.35
N ALA A 356 5.61 -13.60 -15.86
CA ALA A 356 5.40 -12.34 -16.59
C ALA A 356 6.09 -12.37 -17.96
N GLN A 357 7.37 -12.76 -18.02
CA GLN A 357 8.11 -12.87 -19.27
C GLN A 357 7.45 -13.86 -20.24
N ALA A 358 7.07 -15.05 -19.78
CA ALA A 358 6.40 -16.06 -20.62
C ALA A 358 5.09 -15.54 -21.23
N VAL A 359 4.25 -14.88 -20.42
CA VAL A 359 2.99 -14.26 -20.86
C VAL A 359 3.23 -13.19 -21.92
N LEU A 360 4.25 -12.35 -21.72
CA LEU A 360 4.58 -11.30 -22.68
C LEU A 360 5.15 -11.87 -23.99
N THR A 361 5.98 -12.91 -23.91
CA THR A 361 6.49 -13.66 -25.08
C THR A 361 5.33 -14.23 -25.89
N GLU A 362 4.40 -14.92 -25.24
CA GLU A 362 3.22 -15.50 -25.89
C GLU A 362 2.38 -14.40 -26.55
N PHE A 363 2.15 -13.29 -25.86
CA PHE A 363 1.43 -12.17 -26.44
C PHE A 363 2.16 -11.59 -27.67
N LEU A 364 3.49 -11.51 -27.67
CA LEU A 364 4.26 -10.95 -28.77
C LEU A 364 4.45 -11.92 -29.95
N ALA A 365 4.16 -13.21 -29.76
CA ALA A 365 4.25 -14.22 -30.80
C ALA A 365 3.45 -13.83 -32.05
N GLY A 366 4.08 -13.90 -33.22
CA GLY A 366 3.51 -13.50 -34.50
C GLY A 366 3.33 -11.99 -34.71
N LYS A 367 3.72 -11.15 -33.74
CA LYS A 367 3.67 -9.67 -33.82
C LYS A 367 5.04 -9.02 -34.00
N VAL A 368 6.11 -9.72 -33.64
CA VAL A 368 7.51 -9.30 -33.73
C VAL A 368 8.39 -10.47 -34.15
N ALA A 369 9.58 -10.21 -34.69
CA ALA A 369 10.50 -11.24 -35.17
C ALA A 369 11.11 -12.11 -34.04
N HIS A 370 11.50 -11.49 -32.94
CA HIS A 370 12.13 -12.15 -31.77
C HIS A 370 11.28 -11.88 -30.51
N PRO A 371 10.18 -12.62 -30.30
CA PRO A 371 9.23 -12.33 -29.21
C PRO A 371 9.83 -12.50 -27.82
N GLU A 372 10.74 -13.46 -27.62
CA GLU A 372 11.42 -13.69 -26.33
C GLU A 372 12.33 -12.51 -25.95
N ASP A 373 13.22 -12.09 -26.86
CA ASP A 373 14.12 -10.96 -26.64
C ASP A 373 13.33 -9.66 -26.45
N CYS A 374 12.30 -9.45 -27.27
CA CYS A 374 11.42 -8.29 -27.16
C CYS A 374 10.70 -8.26 -25.81
N ALA A 375 10.14 -9.39 -25.37
CA ALA A 375 9.49 -9.52 -24.06
C ALA A 375 10.47 -9.23 -22.91
N PHE A 376 11.68 -9.78 -22.97
CA PHE A 376 12.72 -9.55 -21.98
C PHE A 376 13.11 -8.06 -21.90
N CYS A 377 13.48 -7.45 -23.02
CA CYS A 377 13.87 -6.03 -23.07
C CYS A 377 12.72 -5.10 -22.65
N CYS A 378 11.50 -5.35 -23.13
CA CYS A 378 10.34 -4.55 -22.75
C CYS A 378 10.02 -4.68 -21.26
N LEU A 379 10.18 -5.87 -20.68
CA LEU A 379 9.90 -6.09 -19.27
C LEU A 379 10.93 -5.37 -18.39
N GLU A 380 12.22 -5.44 -18.73
CA GLU A 380 13.28 -4.66 -18.08
C GLU A 380 12.99 -3.16 -18.15
N ASP A 381 12.64 -2.65 -19.32
CA ASP A 381 12.27 -1.25 -19.49
C ASP A 381 11.08 -0.86 -18.62
N LEU A 382 10.03 -1.68 -18.57
CA LEU A 382 8.83 -1.42 -17.76
C LEU A 382 9.14 -1.41 -16.25
N LEU A 383 10.01 -2.30 -15.77
CA LEU A 383 10.46 -2.34 -14.37
C LEU A 383 11.27 -1.11 -13.99
N ASN A 384 12.19 -0.70 -14.87
CA ASN A 384 13.10 0.41 -14.61
C ASN A 384 12.41 1.77 -14.79
N HIS A 385 11.47 1.87 -15.74
CA HIS A 385 11.00 3.15 -16.27
C HIS A 385 9.49 3.36 -16.21
N HIS A 386 8.72 2.40 -15.69
CA HIS A 386 7.27 2.46 -15.73
C HIS A 386 6.60 2.07 -14.40
N LEU A 387 5.29 1.83 -14.48
CA LEU A 387 4.35 1.64 -13.38
C LEU A 387 4.29 0.20 -12.81
N ILE A 388 5.29 -0.63 -13.13
CA ILE A 388 5.50 -1.92 -12.48
C ILE A 388 6.84 -1.89 -11.73
N GLN A 389 7.01 -2.80 -10.78
CA GLN A 389 8.23 -2.94 -10.00
C GLN A 389 8.48 -4.41 -9.64
N LEU A 390 9.71 -4.68 -9.19
CA LEU A 390 10.07 -5.95 -8.61
C LEU A 390 9.85 -5.88 -7.08
N GLY A 391 8.93 -6.70 -6.59
CA GLY A 391 8.64 -6.88 -5.17
C GLY A 391 9.41 -8.04 -4.55
N ALA A 392 8.98 -8.47 -3.37
CA ALA A 392 9.59 -9.58 -2.64
C ALA A 392 9.58 -10.89 -3.45
N GLY A 393 10.60 -11.72 -3.24
CA GLY A 393 10.68 -13.03 -3.90
C GLY A 393 10.78 -12.99 -5.43
N ASN A 394 11.31 -11.90 -6.01
CA ASN A 394 11.42 -11.71 -7.47
C ASN A 394 10.06 -11.77 -8.19
N GLN A 395 9.02 -11.25 -7.53
CA GLN A 395 7.69 -11.10 -8.12
C GLN A 395 7.53 -9.72 -8.76
N ILE A 396 6.83 -9.67 -9.88
CA ILE A 396 6.42 -8.44 -10.55
C ILE A 396 5.04 -8.05 -10.05
N GLU A 397 4.91 -6.78 -9.69
CA GLU A 397 3.65 -6.16 -9.31
C GLU A 397 3.48 -4.79 -9.96
N PHE A 398 2.24 -4.32 -10.08
CA PHE A 398 1.98 -2.92 -10.35
C PHE A 398 2.32 -2.11 -9.09
N ARG A 399 2.92 -0.94 -9.28
CA ARG A 399 3.28 -0.06 -8.16
C ARG A 399 2.07 0.39 -7.32
N HIS A 400 0.86 0.27 -7.86
CA HIS A 400 -0.38 0.36 -7.09
C HIS A 400 -1.52 -0.41 -7.77
N GLN A 401 -2.39 -1.03 -6.96
CA GLN A 401 -3.49 -1.88 -7.46
C GLN A 401 -4.51 -1.12 -8.34
N LEU A 402 -4.81 0.15 -8.06
CA LEU A 402 -5.65 0.97 -8.94
C LEU A 402 -5.08 1.13 -10.37
N ILE A 403 -3.76 1.05 -10.53
CA ILE A 403 -3.13 1.09 -11.86
C ILE A 403 -3.37 -0.24 -12.59
N GLN A 404 -3.22 -1.36 -11.89
CA GLN A 404 -3.57 -2.69 -12.42
C GLN A 404 -5.03 -2.71 -12.89
N GLU A 405 -5.95 -2.25 -12.05
CA GLU A 405 -7.38 -2.19 -12.38
C GLU A 405 -7.67 -1.29 -13.59
N TYR A 406 -6.99 -0.15 -13.70
CA TYR A 406 -7.11 0.71 -14.87
C TYR A 406 -6.70 -0.01 -16.16
N TYR A 407 -5.53 -0.67 -16.19
CA TYR A 407 -5.08 -1.40 -17.37
C TYR A 407 -5.94 -2.64 -17.68
N MET A 408 -6.49 -3.26 -16.64
CA MET A 408 -7.49 -4.32 -16.80
C MET A 408 -8.76 -3.77 -17.45
N ALA A 409 -9.28 -2.63 -16.97
CA ALA A 409 -10.46 -1.98 -17.54
C ALA A 409 -10.25 -1.58 -19.01
N GLU A 410 -9.07 -1.06 -19.38
CA GLU A 410 -8.71 -0.78 -20.78
C GLU A 410 -8.70 -2.05 -21.63
N SER A 411 -8.30 -3.19 -21.07
CA SER A 411 -8.36 -4.50 -21.74
C SER A 411 -9.80 -4.97 -21.94
N LEU A 412 -10.65 -4.87 -20.90
CA LEU A 412 -12.06 -5.23 -20.97
C LEU A 412 -12.85 -4.37 -21.96
N LEU A 413 -12.54 -3.07 -22.04
CA LEU A 413 -13.20 -2.15 -22.98
C LEU A 413 -13.09 -2.66 -24.42
N LYS A 414 -11.97 -3.31 -24.78
CA LYS A 414 -11.75 -3.91 -26.12
C LYS A 414 -12.58 -5.17 -26.34
N LEU A 415 -12.99 -5.85 -25.28
CA LEU A 415 -13.81 -7.06 -25.29
C LEU A 415 -15.31 -6.77 -25.20
N LEU A 416 -15.73 -5.56 -24.82
CA LEU A 416 -17.16 -5.20 -24.73
C LEU A 416 -17.94 -5.44 -26.04
N PRO A 417 -17.42 -5.13 -27.24
CA PRO A 417 -18.14 -5.41 -28.48
C PRO A 417 -18.45 -6.89 -28.68
N SER A 418 -17.54 -7.79 -28.27
CA SER A 418 -17.72 -9.25 -28.41
C SER A 418 -18.56 -9.86 -27.27
N LEU A 419 -18.61 -9.23 -26.10
CA LEU A 419 -19.48 -9.63 -24.98
C LEU A 419 -20.94 -9.24 -25.19
N SER A 420 -21.21 -8.10 -25.84
CA SER A 420 -22.57 -7.68 -26.22
C SER A 420 -23.22 -8.69 -27.17
N TYR A 421 -22.45 -9.25 -28.10
CA TYR A 421 -22.92 -10.25 -29.07
C TYR A 421 -23.34 -11.59 -28.42
N LYS A 422 -22.66 -12.02 -27.35
CA LYS A 422 -22.96 -13.26 -26.63
C LYS A 422 -24.21 -13.18 -25.74
N LYS A 423 -24.60 -12.00 -25.26
CA LYS A 423 -25.86 -11.82 -24.48
C LYS A 423 -27.10 -11.96 -25.36
N SER A 424 -27.01 -11.63 -26.64
CA SER A 424 -28.11 -11.74 -27.61
C SER A 424 -28.35 -13.16 -28.14
N GLN A 425 -27.51 -14.13 -27.76
CA GLN A 425 -27.60 -15.53 -28.20
C GLN A 425 -27.92 -16.52 -27.07
N LYS A 426 -28.35 -16.08 -25.88
CA LYS A 426 -28.92 -17.03 -24.92
C LYS A 426 -30.29 -17.49 -25.43
N PRO A 427 -30.50 -18.78 -25.76
CA PRO A 427 -31.82 -19.28 -26.06
C PRO A 427 -32.70 -19.16 -24.81
N LYS A 428 -33.97 -18.79 -25.03
CA LYS A 428 -35.01 -18.75 -24.00
C LYS A 428 -35.27 -20.13 -23.41
#